data_AF-H0TMR2-F1
#
_entry.id   AF-H0TMR2-F1
#
_cell.length_a   1.000
_cell.length_b   1.000
_cell.length_c   1.000
_cell.angle_alpha   90.00
_cell.angle_beta   90.00
_cell.angle_gamma   90.00
#
_symmetry.space_group_name_H-M   'P 1'
#
loop_
_entity.id
_entity.type
_entity.pdbx_description
1 polymer ?
#
loop_
_entity_poly.entity_id
_entity_poly.type
_entity_poly.pdbx_seq_one_letter_code
_entity_poly.pdbx_strand_id
1 'polypeptide(L)'
;MSDLASPSDRFNALPLMSRPVGIYFCVLVALTLIALIPGMITFGLLLFILPGQTLIAAPTLLYYSLAALPGYLLARFLGNNLLGATVAVITLVAAALLPHDLSQRQLEKLLASDISKPVPSSFQPRSFELPYPERDNYWMNWRQPESQDPTPPPPCADLCQQLLFKGHIDHVIIRDHNSRNARMINTETNERGPDGAMHRMVHVTWLPRWRRFHLEHRESCPDTLSLIAPEFVHEVVGGRCLIEDTIDHCEADVLVSVSKPLDVRGADGQLRPDLNIAFANVEADPTTITIAEQHDGKAVPAEIRTALHASYANVPFYFTTRRCGGGEIPSLCLTAATEPFANNSADPFEMINRRYGLPVAPGSKPARLSAAPTSEDDRATVNAILKQDYGVGGLIPTTQSKLVASFVNERLKTGQLKQDDIELIRMALKQHAFVAPIETNRLPSETYQALKPLLPDMFERIADRADGQQDMVQSLNVILEHYPPEDTNPYSSTLCQEPKNAGLRVCYQREFRTRKK
;
A
#
# COMPACT_ATOMS: atom_id res chain seq x y z
N MET A 1 -49.97 38.51 -41.12
CA MET A 1 -50.53 37.18 -40.80
C MET A 1 -49.40 36.44 -40.10
N SER A 2 -49.31 36.54 -38.77
CA SER A 2 -49.95 35.61 -37.81
C SER A 2 -49.28 34.23 -37.95
N ASP A 3 -48.62 33.62 -36.96
CA ASP A 3 -48.70 33.79 -35.52
C ASP A 3 -47.57 32.96 -34.85
N LEU A 4 -47.25 33.35 -33.60
CA LEU A 4 -46.82 32.53 -32.46
C LEU A 4 -45.36 32.01 -32.28
N ALA A 5 -44.81 32.53 -31.16
CA ALA A 5 -43.99 31.88 -30.13
C ALA A 5 -42.44 31.88 -30.23
N SER A 6 -41.85 32.89 -29.57
CA SER A 6 -40.63 32.81 -28.73
C SER A 6 -40.95 32.02 -27.42
N PRO A 7 -40.01 31.57 -26.54
CA PRO A 7 -38.54 31.73 -26.46
C PRO A 7 -37.77 30.42 -26.14
N SER A 8 -36.43 30.43 -26.23
CA SER A 8 -35.55 30.05 -25.09
C SER A 8 -34.08 29.92 -25.50
N ASP A 9 -33.38 31.05 -25.38
CA ASP A 9 -31.96 31.05 -25.08
C ASP A 9 -31.73 30.30 -23.77
N ARG A 10 -31.21 29.07 -23.86
CA ARG A 10 -30.64 28.37 -22.71
C ARG A 10 -29.27 28.97 -22.41
N PHE A 11 -29.29 30.09 -21.69
CA PHE A 11 -28.18 30.47 -20.84
C PHE A 11 -28.02 29.36 -19.79
N ASN A 12 -27.06 28.46 -20.02
CA ASN A 12 -26.51 27.61 -18.97
C ASN A 12 -25.78 28.53 -17.99
N ALA A 13 -26.52 29.08 -17.03
CA ALA A 13 -25.95 29.65 -15.83
C ALA A 13 -25.16 28.51 -15.16
N LEU A 14 -23.83 28.59 -15.21
CA LEU A 14 -22.99 27.78 -14.36
C LEU A 14 -23.49 27.96 -12.92
N PRO A 15 -23.74 26.88 -12.17
CA PRO A 15 -24.05 27.01 -10.76
C PRO A 15 -22.83 27.63 -10.08
N LEU A 16 -22.94 28.92 -9.75
CA LEU A 16 -21.90 29.74 -9.08
C LEU A 16 -21.44 29.15 -7.74
N MET A 17 -22.17 28.16 -7.21
CA MET A 17 -21.80 27.36 -6.05
C MET A 17 -22.22 25.91 -6.25
N SER A 18 -21.37 24.98 -5.84
CA SER A 18 -21.75 23.58 -5.72
C SER A 18 -22.88 23.45 -4.68
N ARG A 19 -23.85 22.56 -4.93
CA ARG A 19 -24.98 22.28 -4.00
C ARG A 19 -24.56 22.16 -2.52
N PRO A 20 -23.48 21.45 -2.13
CA PRO A 20 -23.10 21.37 -0.72
C PRO A 20 -22.63 22.72 -0.15
N VAL A 21 -21.97 23.57 -0.94
CA VAL A 21 -21.54 24.91 -0.52
C VAL A 21 -22.76 25.83 -0.36
N GLY A 22 -23.73 25.77 -1.27
CA GLY A 22 -24.98 26.51 -1.13
C GLY A 22 -25.78 26.11 0.11
N ILE A 23 -25.84 24.80 0.42
CA ILE A 23 -26.48 24.30 1.64
C ILE A 23 -25.75 24.79 2.88
N TYR A 24 -24.42 24.74 2.89
CA TYR A 24 -23.60 25.24 4.00
C TYR A 24 -23.87 26.71 4.31
N PHE A 25 -23.87 27.58 3.29
CA PHE A 25 -24.16 29.01 3.48
C PHE A 25 -25.61 29.27 3.89
N CYS A 26 -26.59 28.53 3.36
CA CYS A 26 -27.99 28.63 3.80
C CYS A 26 -28.14 28.25 5.29
N VAL A 27 -27.48 27.18 5.73
CA VAL A 27 -27.48 26.77 7.14
C VAL A 27 -26.80 27.83 8.01
N LEU A 28 -25.68 28.39 7.56
CA LEU A 28 -24.95 29.42 8.29
C LEU A 28 -25.78 30.70 8.44
N VAL A 29 -26.43 31.16 7.36
CA VAL A 29 -27.33 32.32 7.37
C VAL A 29 -28.52 32.08 8.30
N ALA A 30 -29.13 30.88 8.23
CA ALA A 30 -30.22 30.50 9.13
C ALA A 30 -29.77 30.50 10.60
N LEU A 31 -28.59 29.96 10.91
CA LEU A 31 -28.03 29.96 12.27
C LEU A 31 -27.72 31.38 12.76
N THR A 32 -27.19 32.27 11.92
CA THR A 32 -26.99 33.69 12.28
C THR A 32 -28.30 34.44 12.51
N LEU A 33 -29.33 34.18 11.70
CA LEU A 33 -30.66 34.78 11.89
C LEU A 33 -31.32 34.29 13.20
N ILE A 34 -31.14 33.00 13.52
CA ILE A 34 -31.60 32.41 14.79
C ILE A 34 -30.85 33.03 15.99
N ALA A 35 -29.56 33.36 15.82
CA ALA A 35 -28.75 33.99 16.86
C ALA A 35 -29.14 35.45 17.17
N LEU A 36 -29.80 36.15 16.23
CA LEU A 36 -30.25 37.53 16.41
C LEU A 36 -31.54 37.68 17.22
N ILE A 37 -32.28 36.59 17.47
CA ILE A 37 -33.52 36.60 18.24
C ILE A 37 -33.22 36.20 19.70
N PRO A 38 -33.39 37.11 20.69
CA PRO A 38 -33.17 36.79 22.09
C PRO A 38 -34.04 35.62 22.54
N GLY A 39 -33.44 34.56 23.07
CA GLY A 39 -34.14 33.35 23.52
C GLY A 39 -34.23 32.21 22.50
N MET A 40 -34.01 32.48 21.20
CA MET A 40 -33.99 31.43 20.17
C MET A 40 -32.71 30.59 20.19
N ILE A 41 -31.59 31.14 20.67
CA ILE A 41 -30.37 30.35 20.94
C ILE A 41 -30.67 29.30 22.01
N THR A 42 -31.35 29.70 23.09
CA THR A 42 -31.76 28.80 24.18
C THR A 42 -32.76 27.76 23.68
N PHE A 43 -33.74 28.15 22.87
CA PHE A 43 -34.68 27.21 22.23
C PHE A 43 -34.00 26.28 21.23
N GLY A 44 -33.04 26.75 20.43
CA GLY A 44 -32.27 25.93 19.50
C GLY A 44 -31.38 24.93 20.23
N LEU A 45 -30.78 25.34 21.35
CA LEU A 45 -30.00 24.47 22.24
C LEU A 45 -30.93 23.43 22.91
N LEU A 46 -32.15 23.81 23.30
CA LEU A 46 -33.17 22.93 23.86
C LEU A 46 -33.85 22.00 22.85
N LEU A 47 -33.97 22.38 21.58
CA LEU A 47 -34.69 21.61 20.56
C LEU A 47 -33.77 20.79 19.65
N PHE A 48 -32.51 21.19 19.48
CA PHE A 48 -31.58 20.48 18.61
C PHE A 48 -30.42 19.85 19.38
N ILE A 49 -29.82 20.57 20.33
CA ILE A 49 -28.66 20.05 21.08
C ILE A 49 -29.12 19.04 22.14
N LEU A 50 -30.10 19.38 22.98
CA LEU A 50 -30.62 18.47 24.01
C LEU A 50 -31.21 17.18 23.42
N PRO A 51 -32.11 17.23 22.41
CA PRO A 51 -32.67 16.05 21.75
C PRO A 51 -31.60 15.24 21.01
N GLY A 52 -30.65 15.92 20.35
CA GLY A 52 -29.51 15.28 19.70
C GLY A 52 -28.62 14.56 20.70
N GLN A 53 -28.30 15.16 21.84
CA GLN A 53 -27.52 14.52 22.90
C GLN A 53 -28.29 13.38 23.57
N THR A 54 -29.60 13.50 23.78
CA THR A 54 -30.41 12.37 24.26
C THR A 54 -30.50 11.24 23.25
N LEU A 55 -30.55 11.51 21.94
CA LEU A 55 -30.52 10.47 20.90
C LEU A 55 -29.17 9.76 20.85
N ILE A 56 -28.07 10.51 21.01
CA ILE A 56 -26.72 9.95 21.12
C ILE A 56 -26.58 9.13 22.41
N ALA A 57 -27.11 9.60 23.53
CA ALA A 57 -27.05 8.91 24.82
C ALA A 57 -28.12 7.81 25.00
N ALA A 58 -29.15 7.76 24.15
CA ALA A 58 -30.29 6.85 24.30
C ALA A 58 -29.90 5.37 24.35
N PRO A 59 -28.96 4.86 23.52
CA PRO A 59 -28.51 3.48 23.62
C PRO A 59 -27.81 3.20 24.96
N THR A 60 -27.00 4.16 25.45
CA THR A 60 -26.32 4.06 26.75
C THR A 60 -27.34 4.07 27.89
N LEU A 61 -28.31 4.98 27.86
CA LEU A 61 -29.39 5.05 28.83
C LEU A 61 -30.20 3.76 28.84
N LEU A 62 -30.55 3.22 27.67
CA LEU A 62 -31.28 1.96 27.55
C LEU A 62 -30.49 0.80 28.17
N TYR A 63 -29.19 0.69 27.87
CA TYR A 63 -28.31 -0.34 28.43
C TYR A 63 -28.25 -0.30 29.96
N TYR A 64 -27.97 0.86 30.54
CA TYR A 64 -27.93 1.01 32.01
C TYR A 64 -29.31 0.92 32.66
N SER A 65 -30.38 1.30 31.96
CA SER A 65 -31.76 1.12 32.43
C SER A 65 -32.13 -0.36 32.52
N LEU A 66 -31.75 -1.16 31.52
CA LEU A 66 -31.91 -2.61 31.55
C LEU A 66 -31.08 -3.25 32.67
N ALA A 67 -29.86 -2.75 32.91
CA ALA A 67 -29.02 -3.21 34.01
C ALA A 67 -29.61 -2.87 35.40
N ALA A 68 -30.30 -1.73 35.55
CA ALA A 68 -30.94 -1.34 36.82
C ALA A 68 -32.28 -2.03 37.09
N LEU A 69 -32.90 -2.62 36.06
CA LEU A 69 -34.23 -3.24 36.10
C LEU A 69 -34.38 -4.34 37.18
N PRO A 70 -33.41 -5.24 37.42
CA PRO A 70 -33.49 -6.22 38.50
C PRO A 70 -33.61 -5.58 39.89
N GLY A 71 -32.86 -4.50 40.16
CA GLY A 71 -32.93 -3.78 41.42
C GLY A 71 -34.28 -3.09 41.63
N TYR A 72 -34.84 -2.52 40.56
CA TYR A 72 -36.19 -1.94 40.57
C TYR A 72 -37.26 -3.01 40.85
N LEU A 73 -37.20 -4.18 40.20
CA LEU A 73 -38.13 -5.27 40.43
C LEU A 73 -38.04 -5.78 41.87
N LEU A 74 -36.84 -5.92 42.44
CA LEU A 74 -36.64 -6.32 43.83
C LEU A 74 -37.21 -5.29 44.81
N ALA A 75 -36.96 -4.00 44.59
CA ALA A 75 -37.54 -2.93 45.42
C ALA A 75 -39.07 -2.97 45.38
N ARG A 76 -39.65 -3.17 44.20
CA ARG A 76 -41.10 -3.18 43.98
C ARG A 76 -41.81 -4.42 44.51
N PHE A 77 -41.22 -5.60 44.36
CA PHE A 77 -41.86 -6.88 44.73
C PHE A 77 -41.58 -7.31 46.17
N LEU A 78 -40.41 -7.01 46.73
CA LEU A 78 -40.07 -7.37 48.12
C LEU A 78 -40.26 -6.23 49.13
N GLY A 79 -40.56 -5.01 48.66
CA GLY A 79 -40.78 -3.84 49.52
C GLY A 79 -39.52 -3.36 50.27
N ASN A 80 -38.35 -3.94 49.98
CA ASN A 80 -37.10 -3.63 50.65
C ASN A 80 -36.23 -2.73 49.76
N ASN A 81 -36.43 -1.41 49.91
CA ASN A 81 -35.76 -0.39 49.10
C ASN A 81 -34.23 -0.45 49.20
N LEU A 82 -33.69 -0.88 50.34
CA LEU A 82 -32.25 -0.94 50.57
C LEU A 82 -31.62 -2.12 49.81
N LEU A 83 -32.30 -3.28 49.79
CA LEU A 83 -31.89 -4.43 48.97
C LEU A 83 -31.97 -4.11 47.48
N GLY A 84 -33.06 -3.48 47.03
CA GLY A 84 -33.24 -3.07 45.63
C GLY A 84 -32.19 -2.06 45.17
N ALA A 85 -31.88 -1.06 45.99
CA ALA A 85 -30.82 -0.09 45.72
C ALA A 85 -29.43 -0.77 45.63
N THR A 86 -29.14 -1.70 46.54
CA THR A 86 -27.86 -2.42 46.57
C THR A 86 -27.69 -3.26 45.30
N VAL A 87 -28.72 -4.00 44.89
CA VAL A 87 -28.69 -4.79 43.66
C VAL A 87 -28.58 -3.90 42.42
N ALA A 88 -29.29 -2.77 42.37
CA ALA A 88 -29.18 -1.83 41.25
C ALA A 88 -27.75 -1.25 41.13
N VAL A 89 -27.11 -0.91 42.25
CA VAL A 89 -25.72 -0.44 42.24
C VAL A 89 -24.78 -1.54 41.76
N ILE A 90 -24.92 -2.78 42.27
CA ILE A 90 -24.08 -3.91 41.86
C ILE A 90 -24.25 -4.21 40.37
N THR A 91 -25.47 -4.23 39.84
CA THR A 91 -25.72 -4.51 38.42
C THR A 91 -25.23 -3.38 37.52
N LEU A 92 -25.34 -2.13 37.93
CA LEU A 92 -24.78 -0.99 37.21
C LEU A 92 -23.24 -1.03 37.18
N VAL A 93 -22.60 -1.32 38.33
CA VAL A 93 -21.14 -1.48 38.43
C VAL A 93 -20.68 -2.67 37.58
N ALA A 94 -21.39 -3.80 37.63
CA ALA A 94 -21.09 -4.96 36.79
C ALA A 94 -21.25 -4.62 35.30
N ALA A 95 -22.34 -3.96 34.89
CA ALA A 95 -22.55 -3.54 33.51
C ALA A 95 -21.48 -2.53 33.02
N ALA A 96 -20.94 -1.72 33.94
CA ALA A 96 -19.87 -0.77 33.62
C ALA A 96 -18.48 -1.42 33.51
N LEU A 97 -18.12 -2.32 34.43
CA LEU A 97 -16.75 -2.85 34.56
C LEU A 97 -16.53 -4.20 33.87
N LEU A 98 -17.54 -5.07 33.86
CA LEU A 98 -17.41 -6.44 33.36
C LEU A 98 -17.05 -6.50 31.85
N PRO A 99 -17.54 -5.61 30.96
CA PRO A 99 -17.08 -5.54 29.58
C PRO A 99 -15.58 -5.20 29.47
N HIS A 100 -15.09 -4.30 30.32
CA HIS A 100 -13.69 -3.90 30.33
C HIS A 100 -12.79 -5.03 30.81
N ASP A 101 -13.14 -5.69 31.92
CA ASP A 101 -12.37 -6.82 32.45
C ASP A 101 -12.36 -8.03 31.50
N LEU A 102 -13.49 -8.32 30.85
CA LEU A 102 -13.55 -9.43 29.87
C LEU A 102 -12.72 -9.13 28.62
N SER A 103 -12.85 -7.92 28.06
CA SER A 103 -12.09 -7.52 26.88
C SER A 103 -10.59 -7.44 27.17
N GLN A 104 -10.19 -6.93 28.34
CA GLN A 104 -8.80 -6.91 28.77
C GLN A 104 -8.26 -8.34 28.96
N ARG A 105 -8.98 -9.24 29.61
CA ARG A 105 -8.54 -10.65 29.77
C ARG A 105 -8.42 -11.38 28.44
N GLN A 106 -9.32 -11.10 27.48
CA GLN A 106 -9.24 -11.68 26.14
C GLN A 106 -8.06 -11.10 25.36
N LEU A 107 -7.82 -9.79 25.45
CA LEU A 107 -6.63 -9.15 24.89
C LEU A 107 -5.35 -9.72 25.51
N GLU A 108 -5.28 -9.86 26.83
CA GLU A 108 -4.16 -10.49 27.53
C GLU A 108 -3.95 -11.92 27.06
N LYS A 109 -5.00 -12.69 26.77
CA LYS A 109 -4.87 -14.04 26.18
C LYS A 109 -4.32 -14.01 24.75
N LEU A 110 -4.76 -13.06 23.92
CA LEU A 110 -4.25 -12.88 22.56
C LEU A 110 -2.77 -12.43 22.56
N LEU A 111 -2.39 -11.61 23.54
CA LEU A 111 -1.01 -11.13 23.72
C LEU A 111 -0.17 -12.06 24.60
N ALA A 112 -0.74 -13.07 25.24
CA ALA A 112 0.01 -14.01 26.08
C ALA A 112 1.01 -14.84 25.27
N SER A 113 0.79 -14.98 23.96
CA SER A 113 1.73 -15.59 23.03
C SER A 113 2.83 -14.63 22.56
N ASP A 114 2.74 -13.34 22.86
CA ASP A 114 3.78 -12.38 22.51
C ASP A 114 5.00 -12.62 23.40
N ILE A 115 6.14 -12.84 22.76
CA ILE A 115 7.41 -13.14 23.41
C ILE A 115 8.41 -12.11 22.93
N SER A 116 9.12 -11.46 23.85
CA SER A 116 10.30 -10.67 23.52
C SER A 116 11.46 -11.15 24.37
N LYS A 117 12.32 -11.99 23.79
CA LYS A 117 13.54 -12.44 24.47
C LYS A 117 14.65 -11.39 24.28
N PRO A 118 15.47 -11.13 25.31
CA PRO A 118 16.64 -10.29 25.15
C PRO A 118 17.55 -10.87 24.06
N VAL A 119 18.13 -9.99 23.25
CA VAL A 119 19.00 -10.36 22.14
C VAL A 119 20.33 -10.84 22.72
N PRO A 120 20.83 -12.04 22.37
CA PRO A 120 22.19 -12.43 22.70
C PRO A 120 23.14 -11.42 22.06
N SER A 121 24.07 -10.84 22.84
CA SER A 121 24.96 -9.76 22.38
C SER A 121 25.90 -10.13 21.21
N SER A 122 25.91 -11.40 20.78
CA SER A 122 26.79 -11.93 19.74
C SER A 122 26.09 -12.41 18.46
N PHE A 123 24.76 -12.39 18.38
CA PHE A 123 24.06 -12.91 17.20
C PHE A 123 23.90 -11.82 16.14
N GLN A 124 24.59 -11.98 15.00
CA GLN A 124 24.44 -11.14 13.82
C GLN A 124 23.98 -12.01 12.64
N PRO A 125 22.73 -11.86 12.19
CA PRO A 125 22.22 -12.67 11.09
C PRO A 125 22.87 -12.27 9.78
N ARG A 126 23.22 -13.26 8.96
CA ARG A 126 23.69 -13.08 7.58
C ARG A 126 22.63 -13.41 6.56
N SER A 127 21.58 -14.11 6.97
CA SER A 127 20.49 -14.50 6.08
C SER A 127 19.12 -14.47 6.72
N PHE A 128 18.12 -14.11 5.91
CA PHE A 128 16.72 -14.03 6.31
C PHE A 128 15.84 -14.84 5.38
N GLU A 129 14.93 -15.64 5.93
CA GLU A 129 13.78 -16.16 5.23
C GLU A 129 12.61 -15.19 5.43
N LEU A 130 12.06 -14.69 4.33
CA LEU A 130 10.87 -13.84 4.35
C LEU A 130 9.64 -14.59 3.81
N PRO A 131 8.44 -14.31 4.33
CA PRO A 131 7.22 -14.92 3.84
C PRO A 131 6.88 -14.35 2.45
N TYR A 132 6.46 -15.20 1.51
CA TYR A 132 6.12 -14.80 0.14
C TYR A 132 4.69 -14.20 0.05
N PRO A 133 4.45 -13.15 -0.75
CA PRO A 133 3.19 -12.39 -0.79
C PRO A 133 2.09 -12.99 -1.71
N GLU A 134 1.91 -14.32 -1.79
CA GLU A 134 0.99 -14.90 -2.81
C GLU A 134 -0.48 -14.95 -2.41
N ARG A 135 -0.78 -14.98 -1.11
CA ARG A 135 -2.17 -14.91 -0.60
C ARG A 135 -2.38 -13.84 0.47
N ASP A 136 -1.31 -13.42 1.10
CA ASP A 136 -1.31 -12.34 2.08
C ASP A 136 -0.77 -11.06 1.44
N ASN A 137 -1.56 -10.53 0.50
CA ASN A 137 -1.57 -9.10 0.24
C ASN A 137 -1.82 -8.29 1.54
N TYR A 138 -2.22 -8.93 2.67
CA TYR A 138 -2.37 -8.32 3.98
C TYR A 138 -1.14 -7.52 4.44
N TRP A 139 0.09 -8.00 4.24
CA TRP A 139 1.29 -7.29 4.68
C TRP A 139 1.42 -5.88 4.06
N MET A 140 1.10 -5.75 2.76
CA MET A 140 1.13 -4.47 2.05
C MET A 140 -0.21 -3.72 2.12
N ASN A 141 -1.34 -4.43 2.15
CA ASN A 141 -2.69 -3.87 2.22
C ASN A 141 -3.08 -3.37 3.61
N TRP A 142 -2.48 -3.90 4.70
CA TRP A 142 -2.72 -3.39 6.06
C TRP A 142 -2.26 -1.93 6.19
N ARG A 143 -1.32 -1.48 5.36
CA ARG A 143 -0.87 -0.08 5.30
C ARG A 143 -1.60 0.79 4.28
N GLN A 144 -2.38 0.20 3.36
CA GLN A 144 -3.18 0.91 2.36
C GLN A 144 -4.53 0.21 2.18
N PRO A 145 -5.51 0.43 3.06
CA PRO A 145 -6.86 -0.13 2.91
C PRO A 145 -7.59 0.33 1.63
N GLU A 146 -7.06 1.32 0.90
CA GLU A 146 -7.72 1.98 -0.24
C GLU A 146 -7.30 1.45 -1.62
N SER A 147 -6.26 0.62 -1.77
CA SER A 147 -5.81 0.17 -3.09
C SER A 147 -6.52 -1.13 -3.54
N GLN A 148 -7.55 -0.99 -4.36
CA GLN A 148 -8.36 -2.11 -4.89
C GLN A 148 -7.69 -2.93 -6.01
N ASP A 149 -6.44 -2.64 -6.42
CA ASP A 149 -5.76 -3.37 -7.50
C ASP A 149 -4.70 -4.37 -6.99
N PRO A 150 -4.97 -5.70 -7.05
CA PRO A 150 -4.16 -6.74 -6.44
C PRO A 150 -3.09 -7.25 -7.41
N THR A 151 -2.22 -6.36 -7.90
CA THR A 151 -0.99 -6.86 -8.56
C THR A 151 0.00 -7.28 -7.47
N PRO A 152 0.38 -8.57 -7.38
CA PRO A 152 1.34 -9.01 -6.37
C PRO A 152 2.65 -8.23 -6.57
N PRO A 153 3.27 -7.74 -5.48
CA PRO A 153 4.56 -7.08 -5.60
C PRO A 153 5.61 -8.04 -6.17
N PRO A 154 6.70 -7.52 -6.78
CA PRO A 154 7.82 -8.34 -7.22
C PRO A 154 8.38 -9.18 -6.06
N PRO A 155 8.99 -10.35 -6.35
CA PRO A 155 9.33 -11.34 -5.34
C PRO A 155 10.31 -10.82 -4.29
N CYS A 156 11.27 -9.95 -4.63
CA CYS A 156 12.13 -9.25 -3.67
C CYS A 156 11.80 -7.74 -3.64
N ALA A 157 10.80 -7.37 -2.85
CA ALA A 157 10.34 -5.99 -2.69
C ALA A 157 11.02 -5.27 -1.50
N ASP A 158 10.39 -4.22 -0.98
CA ASP A 158 10.91 -3.22 -0.03
C ASP A 158 11.79 -3.80 1.10
N LEU A 159 11.26 -4.69 1.95
CA LEU A 159 12.02 -5.29 3.06
C LEU A 159 13.22 -6.13 2.58
N CYS A 160 13.05 -6.92 1.52
CA CYS A 160 14.11 -7.76 0.96
C CYS A 160 15.29 -6.91 0.48
N GLN A 161 15.00 -5.84 -0.27
CA GLN A 161 16.03 -4.94 -0.79
C GLN A 161 16.70 -4.15 0.32
N GLN A 162 15.95 -3.65 1.31
CA GLN A 162 16.55 -2.93 2.43
C GLN A 162 17.48 -3.82 3.27
N LEU A 163 17.12 -5.09 3.50
CA LEU A 163 18.00 -6.04 4.18
C LEU A 163 19.32 -6.24 3.41
N LEU A 164 19.24 -6.39 2.09
CA LEU A 164 20.42 -6.61 1.24
C LEU A 164 21.30 -5.35 1.11
N PHE A 165 20.72 -4.21 0.76
CA PHE A 165 21.46 -2.99 0.45
C PHE A 165 21.88 -2.22 1.71
N LYS A 166 20.99 -2.06 2.71
CA LYS A 166 21.25 -1.29 3.95
C LYS A 166 21.60 -2.18 5.14
N GLY A 167 20.97 -3.34 5.25
CA GLY A 167 21.12 -4.26 6.38
C GLY A 167 22.41 -5.08 6.37
N HIS A 168 23.22 -5.01 5.30
CA HIS A 168 24.42 -5.84 5.14
C HIS A 168 24.15 -7.35 5.28
N ILE A 169 22.97 -7.79 4.87
CA ILE A 169 22.60 -9.21 4.84
C ILE A 169 23.15 -9.82 3.55
N ASP A 170 23.80 -10.98 3.67
CA ASP A 170 24.43 -11.67 2.55
C ASP A 170 23.37 -12.20 1.57
N HIS A 171 22.28 -12.77 2.10
CA HIS A 171 21.20 -13.29 1.26
C HIS A 171 19.83 -13.28 1.94
N VAL A 172 18.79 -13.05 1.14
CA VAL A 172 17.39 -13.14 1.53
C VAL A 172 16.72 -14.27 0.76
N ILE A 173 16.11 -15.21 1.47
CA ILE A 173 15.46 -16.39 0.92
C ILE A 173 13.96 -16.19 0.99
N ILE A 174 13.25 -16.50 -0.10
CA ILE A 174 11.81 -16.37 -0.19
C ILE A 174 11.24 -17.65 -0.79
N ARG A 175 10.18 -18.17 -0.16
CA ARG A 175 9.54 -19.41 -0.61
C ARG A 175 8.77 -19.20 -1.91
N ASP A 176 9.10 -19.95 -2.95
CA ASP A 176 8.33 -19.99 -4.19
C ASP A 176 7.14 -20.93 -4.03
N HIS A 177 5.94 -20.35 -3.96
CA HIS A 177 4.69 -21.08 -3.86
C HIS A 177 4.04 -21.37 -5.22
N ASN A 178 4.66 -20.94 -6.32
CA ASN A 178 4.12 -21.18 -7.65
C ASN A 178 4.18 -22.69 -7.98
N SER A 179 3.02 -23.35 -7.87
CA SER A 179 2.84 -24.78 -8.11
C SER A 179 3.30 -25.23 -9.50
N ARG A 180 3.37 -24.32 -10.48
CA ARG A 180 3.81 -24.61 -11.84
C ARG A 180 5.28 -25.03 -11.93
N ASN A 181 6.11 -24.62 -10.97
CA ASN A 181 7.56 -24.90 -10.95
C ASN A 181 8.00 -25.72 -9.74
N ALA A 182 7.08 -26.15 -8.87
CA ALA A 182 7.39 -26.96 -7.70
C ALA A 182 7.94 -28.34 -8.13
N ARG A 183 8.98 -28.81 -7.44
CA ARG A 183 9.58 -30.11 -7.74
C ARG A 183 8.65 -31.21 -7.21
N MET A 184 8.15 -32.04 -8.11
CA MET A 184 7.31 -33.18 -7.78
C MET A 184 8.18 -34.37 -7.37
N ILE A 185 7.95 -34.91 -6.17
CA ILE A 185 8.48 -36.22 -5.77
C ILE A 185 7.32 -37.19 -5.72
N ASN A 186 7.42 -38.25 -6.52
CA ASN A 186 6.47 -39.36 -6.50
C ASN A 186 7.03 -40.44 -5.58
N THR A 187 6.40 -40.62 -4.41
CA THR A 187 6.71 -41.74 -3.52
C THR A 187 5.69 -42.83 -3.78
N GLU A 188 6.15 -43.98 -4.28
CA GLU A 188 5.27 -45.11 -4.49
C GLU A 188 5.24 -45.99 -3.25
N THR A 189 4.05 -46.18 -2.68
CA THR A 189 3.82 -47.08 -1.55
C THR A 189 2.80 -48.13 -1.96
N ASN A 190 2.96 -49.36 -1.48
CA ASN A 190 1.90 -50.35 -1.60
C ASN A 190 1.04 -50.28 -0.35
N GLU A 191 -0.21 -49.87 -0.51
CA GLU A 191 -1.17 -49.73 0.58
C GLU A 191 -2.27 -50.77 0.44
N ARG A 192 -2.74 -51.28 1.59
CA ARG A 192 -3.81 -52.27 1.59
C ARG A 192 -5.15 -51.54 1.50
N GLY A 193 -5.88 -51.83 0.43
CA GLY A 193 -7.21 -51.27 0.19
C GLY A 193 -8.26 -51.81 1.15
N PRO A 194 -9.46 -51.21 1.17
CA PRO A 194 -10.58 -51.65 1.99
C PRO A 194 -11.06 -53.07 1.65
N ASP A 195 -10.72 -53.57 0.46
CA ASP A 195 -10.94 -54.93 -0.02
C ASP A 195 -9.84 -55.93 0.39
N GLY A 196 -8.81 -55.47 1.10
CA GLY A 196 -7.66 -56.29 1.52
C GLY A 196 -6.60 -56.51 0.43
N ALA A 197 -6.83 -56.03 -0.80
CA ALA A 197 -5.86 -56.11 -1.87
C ALA A 197 -4.76 -55.04 -1.70
N MET A 198 -3.54 -55.35 -2.16
CA MET A 198 -2.44 -54.38 -2.17
C MET A 198 -2.54 -53.53 -3.43
N HIS A 199 -2.77 -52.23 -3.26
CA HIS A 199 -2.81 -51.25 -4.34
C HIS A 199 -1.53 -50.44 -4.32
N ARG A 200 -0.97 -50.17 -5.52
CA ARG A 200 0.16 -49.26 -5.68
C ARG A 200 -0.38 -47.83 -5.62
N MET A 201 -0.10 -47.13 -4.53
CA MET A 201 -0.44 -45.72 -4.34
C MET A 201 0.78 -44.87 -4.70
N VAL A 202 0.55 -43.82 -5.49
CA VAL A 202 1.57 -42.81 -5.81
C VAL A 202 1.27 -41.57 -4.99
N HIS A 203 2.04 -41.35 -3.94
CA HIS A 203 1.98 -40.13 -3.13
C HIS A 203 2.79 -39.04 -3.82
N VAL A 204 2.09 -38.03 -4.33
CA VAL A 204 2.69 -36.87 -4.97
C VAL A 204 2.99 -35.84 -3.89
N THR A 205 4.27 -35.68 -3.54
CA THR A 205 4.73 -34.63 -2.61
C THR A 205 5.34 -33.49 -3.41
N TRP A 206 4.81 -32.28 -3.19
CA TRP A 206 5.34 -31.06 -3.80
C TRP A 206 6.38 -30.45 -2.87
N LEU A 207 7.65 -30.48 -3.29
CA LEU A 207 8.68 -29.76 -2.57
C LEU A 207 8.62 -28.28 -2.94
N PRO A 208 8.56 -27.37 -1.95
CA PRO A 208 8.66 -25.94 -2.23
C PRO A 208 10.02 -25.64 -2.84
N ARG A 209 10.06 -24.77 -3.84
CA ARG A 209 11.31 -24.17 -4.29
C ARG A 209 11.57 -22.91 -3.49
N TRP A 210 12.83 -22.56 -3.31
CA TRP A 210 13.22 -21.34 -2.62
C TRP A 210 14.00 -20.46 -3.60
N ARG A 211 13.73 -19.17 -3.55
CA ARG A 211 14.46 -18.15 -4.31
C ARG A 211 15.37 -17.41 -3.35
N ARG A 212 16.65 -17.36 -3.68
CA ARG A 212 17.68 -16.67 -2.90
C ARG A 212 18.08 -15.41 -3.65
N PHE A 213 17.91 -14.28 -2.99
CA PHE A 213 18.34 -12.98 -3.46
C PHE A 213 19.63 -12.59 -2.74
N HIS A 214 20.63 -12.13 -3.47
CA HIS A 214 21.89 -11.64 -2.90
C HIS A 214 22.46 -10.52 -3.76
N LEU A 215 23.47 -9.81 -3.25
CA LEU A 215 24.17 -8.76 -3.98
C LEU A 215 25.52 -9.27 -4.50
N GLU A 216 25.79 -9.03 -5.77
CA GLU A 216 27.05 -9.37 -6.41
C GLU A 216 27.58 -8.17 -7.19
N HIS A 217 28.90 -7.94 -7.15
CA HIS A 217 29.50 -6.87 -7.95
C HIS A 217 29.73 -7.35 -9.39
N ARG A 218 29.09 -6.72 -10.38
CA ARG A 218 29.24 -7.03 -11.81
C ARG A 218 29.38 -5.77 -12.63
N GLU A 219 30.07 -5.90 -13.78
CA GLU A 219 30.19 -4.81 -14.77
C GLU A 219 28.83 -4.43 -15.37
N SER A 220 27.90 -5.39 -15.46
CA SER A 220 26.53 -5.18 -15.91
C SER A 220 25.56 -6.02 -15.10
N CYS A 221 24.50 -5.40 -14.57
CA CYS A 221 23.47 -6.12 -13.83
C CYS A 221 22.52 -6.86 -14.77
N PRO A 222 22.15 -8.11 -14.45
CA PRO A 222 21.13 -8.83 -15.21
C PRO A 222 19.79 -8.10 -15.10
N ASP A 223 18.94 -8.28 -16.11
CA ASP A 223 17.52 -7.91 -16.03
C ASP A 223 16.83 -8.79 -14.98
N THR A 224 17.02 -8.48 -13.70
CA THR A 224 16.33 -9.21 -12.63
C THR A 224 14.85 -8.92 -12.70
N LEU A 225 14.04 -9.98 -12.49
CA LEU A 225 12.58 -9.91 -12.43
C LEU A 225 12.06 -8.97 -11.32
N SER A 226 12.92 -8.59 -10.38
CA SER A 226 12.59 -7.69 -9.27
C SER A 226 12.88 -6.23 -9.63
N LEU A 227 11.88 -5.35 -9.47
CA LEU A 227 12.02 -3.91 -9.60
C LEU A 227 12.88 -3.38 -8.44
N ILE A 228 14.05 -2.83 -8.74
CA ILE A 228 14.90 -2.17 -7.75
C ILE A 228 14.23 -0.88 -7.28
N ALA A 229 14.17 -0.68 -5.96
CA ALA A 229 13.63 0.52 -5.35
C ALA A 229 14.49 1.73 -5.76
N PRO A 230 13.87 2.92 -5.99
CA PRO A 230 14.58 4.10 -6.49
C PRO A 230 15.83 4.45 -5.67
N GLU A 231 15.73 4.31 -4.35
CA GLU A 231 16.80 4.58 -3.40
C GLU A 231 18.05 3.71 -3.59
N PHE A 232 17.96 2.54 -4.23
CA PHE A 232 19.08 1.63 -4.47
C PHE A 232 19.63 1.66 -5.89
N VAL A 233 19.03 2.46 -6.79
CA VAL A 233 19.43 2.43 -8.20
C VAL A 233 20.88 2.91 -8.39
N HIS A 234 21.33 3.88 -7.59
CA HIS A 234 22.72 4.35 -7.62
C HIS A 234 23.72 3.21 -7.27
N GLU A 235 23.36 2.31 -6.35
CA GLU A 235 24.18 1.16 -6.00
C GLU A 235 24.26 0.15 -7.15
N VAL A 236 23.13 -0.09 -7.81
CA VAL A 236 23.05 -0.97 -8.99
C VAL A 236 23.84 -0.41 -10.16
N VAL A 237 23.78 0.90 -10.40
CA VAL A 237 24.62 1.58 -11.40
C VAL A 237 26.10 1.51 -11.02
N GLY A 238 26.42 1.56 -9.72
CA GLY A 238 27.75 1.29 -9.19
C GLY A 238 28.19 -0.18 -9.28
N GLY A 239 27.44 -1.05 -9.94
CA GLY A 239 27.76 -2.45 -10.18
C GLY A 239 27.34 -3.40 -9.06
N ARG A 240 26.70 -2.94 -7.97
CA ARG A 240 26.13 -3.84 -6.93
C ARG A 240 24.78 -4.37 -7.41
N CYS A 241 24.81 -5.50 -8.11
CA CYS A 241 23.66 -6.09 -8.75
C CYS A 241 22.90 -7.02 -7.81
N LEU A 242 21.57 -6.91 -7.81
CA LEU A 242 20.70 -7.93 -7.22
C LEU A 242 20.74 -9.17 -8.11
N ILE A 243 20.97 -10.34 -7.52
CA ILE A 243 21.00 -11.64 -8.22
C ILE A 243 19.97 -12.56 -7.57
N GLU A 244 19.18 -13.24 -8.42
CA GLU A 244 18.20 -14.25 -8.02
C GLU A 244 18.73 -15.64 -8.39
N ASP A 245 18.89 -16.51 -7.39
CA ASP A 245 19.17 -17.93 -7.55
C ASP A 245 17.99 -18.77 -7.06
N THR A 246 17.92 -20.03 -7.49
CA THR A 246 17.02 -21.02 -6.90
C THR A 246 17.79 -22.01 -6.05
N ILE A 247 17.31 -22.28 -4.83
CA ILE A 247 17.88 -23.25 -3.91
C ILE A 247 16.84 -24.31 -3.51
N ASP A 248 17.31 -25.51 -3.19
CA ASP A 248 16.46 -26.66 -2.85
C ASP A 248 16.03 -26.67 -1.36
N HIS A 249 16.79 -26.02 -0.48
CA HIS A 249 16.56 -25.99 0.97
C HIS A 249 16.73 -24.57 1.49
N CYS A 250 15.94 -24.20 2.51
CA CYS A 250 16.11 -22.92 3.20
C CYS A 250 17.12 -23.07 4.33
N GLU A 251 18.22 -22.32 4.26
CA GLU A 251 19.26 -22.22 5.28
C GLU A 251 19.41 -20.75 5.72
N ALA A 252 18.31 -20.18 6.23
CA ALA A 252 18.31 -18.83 6.78
C ALA A 252 18.69 -18.84 8.27
N ASP A 253 19.48 -17.86 8.71
CA ASP A 253 19.78 -17.62 10.13
C ASP A 253 18.54 -17.13 10.89
N VAL A 254 17.67 -16.39 10.20
CA VAL A 254 16.44 -15.83 10.76
C VAL A 254 15.26 -16.17 9.88
N LEU A 255 14.20 -16.70 10.47
CA LEU A 255 12.95 -17.02 9.81
C LEU A 255 11.88 -16.03 10.26
N VAL A 256 11.35 -15.27 9.32
CA VAL A 256 10.20 -14.39 9.54
C VAL A 256 8.97 -15.11 9.02
N SER A 257 8.00 -15.35 9.90
CA SER A 257 6.72 -15.92 9.52
C SER A 257 5.56 -15.04 9.96
N VAL A 258 4.52 -15.04 9.14
CA VAL A 258 3.26 -14.33 9.40
C VAL A 258 2.18 -15.40 9.45
N SER A 259 1.45 -15.43 10.55
CA SER A 259 0.34 -16.36 10.75
C SER A 259 -0.89 -15.61 11.24
N LYS A 260 -2.06 -15.98 10.73
CA LYS A 260 -3.31 -15.64 11.39
C LYS A 260 -3.39 -16.36 12.74
N PRO A 261 -4.06 -15.80 13.75
CA PRO A 261 -4.31 -16.51 15.00
C PRO A 261 -4.96 -17.86 14.70
N LEU A 262 -4.57 -18.87 15.46
CA LEU A 262 -5.09 -20.22 15.36
C LEU A 262 -6.62 -20.17 15.41
N ASP A 263 -7.29 -20.66 14.37
CA ASP A 263 -8.72 -20.91 14.40
C ASP A 263 -9.03 -21.83 15.59
N VAL A 264 -9.87 -21.39 16.51
CA VAL A 264 -10.35 -22.24 17.59
C VAL A 264 -11.51 -23.05 17.04
N ARG A 265 -11.45 -24.37 17.22
CA ARG A 265 -12.53 -25.26 16.83
C ARG A 265 -13.70 -25.03 17.79
N GLY A 266 -14.77 -24.41 17.28
CA GLY A 266 -16.02 -24.22 18.00
C GLY A 266 -16.67 -25.55 18.41
N ALA A 267 -17.65 -25.48 19.30
CA ALA A 267 -18.42 -26.65 19.74
C ALA A 267 -19.20 -27.34 18.61
N ASP A 268 -19.43 -26.63 17.50
CA ASP A 268 -20.01 -27.12 16.24
C ASP A 268 -18.96 -27.75 15.30
N GLY A 269 -17.70 -27.83 15.71
CA GLY A 269 -16.59 -28.33 14.90
C GLY A 269 -16.09 -27.36 13.84
N GLN A 270 -16.67 -26.17 13.71
CA GLN A 270 -16.19 -25.15 12.79
C GLN A 270 -14.97 -24.43 13.38
N LEU A 271 -13.91 -24.33 12.57
CA LEU A 271 -12.76 -23.49 12.84
C LEU A 271 -13.22 -22.03 12.66
N ARG A 272 -13.25 -21.28 13.76
CA ARG A 272 -13.51 -19.83 13.74
C ARG A 272 -12.36 -19.16 14.49
N PRO A 273 -11.89 -17.99 14.05
CA PRO A 273 -10.99 -17.22 14.89
C PRO A 273 -11.73 -16.91 16.19
N ASP A 274 -11.12 -17.17 17.34
CA ASP A 274 -11.70 -16.92 18.68
C ASP A 274 -11.69 -15.42 19.00
N LEU A 275 -12.34 -14.66 18.12
CA LEU A 275 -12.46 -13.21 18.17
C LEU A 275 -13.85 -12.80 18.64
N ASN A 276 -14.57 -13.69 19.34
CA ASN A 276 -15.74 -13.30 20.13
C ASN A 276 -15.28 -12.48 21.35
N ILE A 277 -14.61 -11.35 21.10
CA ILE A 277 -14.46 -10.28 22.06
C ILE A 277 -15.83 -9.63 22.12
N ALA A 278 -16.65 -10.06 23.08
CA ALA A 278 -18.08 -9.73 23.15
C ALA A 278 -18.39 -8.21 23.13
N PHE A 279 -17.38 -7.36 23.27
CA PHE A 279 -17.50 -5.90 23.38
C PHE A 279 -16.41 -5.12 22.64
N ALA A 280 -15.65 -5.73 21.74
CA ALA A 280 -14.73 -5.02 20.85
C ALA A 280 -15.06 -5.35 19.39
N ASN A 281 -15.13 -4.31 18.55
CA ASN A 281 -15.14 -4.47 17.11
C ASN A 281 -13.71 -4.71 16.68
N VAL A 282 -13.39 -5.94 16.28
CA VAL A 282 -12.12 -6.25 15.62
C VAL A 282 -12.23 -5.74 14.19
N GLU A 283 -11.51 -4.66 13.89
CA GLU A 283 -11.58 -3.99 12.58
C GLU A 283 -10.77 -4.75 11.53
N ALA A 284 -9.72 -5.45 11.95
CA ALA A 284 -8.91 -6.33 11.12
C ALA A 284 -8.56 -7.61 11.88
N ASP A 285 -8.58 -8.76 11.18
CA ASP A 285 -8.10 -10.03 11.71
C ASP A 285 -6.72 -9.83 12.39
N PRO A 286 -6.51 -10.28 13.63
CA PRO A 286 -5.21 -10.21 14.27
C PRO A 286 -4.18 -10.93 13.39
N THR A 287 -2.95 -10.45 13.42
CA THR A 287 -1.87 -11.04 12.63
C THR A 287 -0.66 -11.22 13.53
N THR A 288 -0.21 -12.46 13.70
CA THR A 288 0.96 -12.77 14.50
C THR A 288 2.19 -12.85 13.62
N ILE A 289 3.21 -12.08 13.97
CA ILE A 289 4.51 -12.05 13.32
C ILE A 289 5.49 -12.73 14.25
N THR A 290 6.18 -13.75 13.72
CA THR A 290 7.19 -14.51 14.45
C THR A 290 8.54 -14.32 13.78
N ILE A 291 9.52 -13.88 14.56
CA ILE A 291 10.95 -13.91 14.22
C ILE A 291 11.56 -15.08 14.99
N ALA A 292 11.97 -16.12 14.27
CA ALA A 292 12.71 -17.24 14.83
C ALA A 292 14.17 -17.19 14.39
N GLU A 293 15.07 -17.50 15.31
CA GLU A 293 16.51 -17.61 15.04
C GLU A 293 16.89 -19.08 14.91
N GLN A 294 17.74 -19.39 13.95
CA GLN A 294 18.24 -20.73 13.73
C GLN A 294 19.39 -21.01 14.70
N HIS A 295 19.19 -21.95 15.62
CA HIS A 295 20.19 -22.42 16.58
C HIS A 295 20.31 -23.95 16.45
N ASP A 296 21.50 -24.46 16.16
CA ASP A 296 21.77 -25.90 16.00
C ASP A 296 20.80 -26.64 15.06
N GLY A 297 20.45 -26.00 13.94
CA GLY A 297 19.52 -26.57 12.96
C GLY A 297 18.05 -26.53 13.38
N LYS A 298 17.71 -25.82 14.46
CA LYS A 298 16.32 -25.62 14.93
C LYS A 298 15.96 -24.16 14.96
N ALA A 299 14.78 -23.83 14.43
CA ALA A 299 14.21 -22.49 14.54
C ALA A 299 13.67 -22.28 15.96
N VAL A 300 14.26 -21.36 16.71
CA VAL A 300 13.85 -20.99 18.07
C VAL A 300 13.15 -19.64 18.01
N PRO A 301 11.87 -19.54 18.44
CA PRO A 301 11.17 -18.26 18.48
C PRO A 301 11.91 -17.27 19.39
N ALA A 302 12.27 -16.15 18.78
CA ALA A 302 13.11 -15.12 19.36
C ALA A 302 12.27 -13.87 19.70
N GLU A 303 11.36 -13.52 18.79
CA GLU A 303 10.33 -12.53 19.01
C GLU A 303 8.99 -12.98 18.38
N ILE A 304 7.90 -12.81 19.12
CA ILE A 304 6.54 -13.03 18.63
C ILE A 304 5.73 -11.78 18.99
N ARG A 305 5.07 -11.17 18.02
CA ARG A 305 4.17 -10.05 18.24
C ARG A 305 2.88 -10.21 17.46
N THR A 306 1.78 -9.85 18.09
CA THR A 306 0.46 -9.91 17.45
C THR A 306 -0.05 -8.50 17.18
N ALA A 307 -0.17 -8.16 15.90
CA ALA A 307 -0.85 -6.96 15.45
C ALA A 307 -2.36 -7.14 15.68
N LEU A 308 -2.98 -6.17 16.37
CA LEU A 308 -4.42 -6.14 16.61
C LEU A 308 -4.92 -4.71 16.43
N HIS A 309 -5.88 -4.55 15.53
CA HIS A 309 -6.67 -3.32 15.43
C HIS A 309 -8.10 -3.62 15.88
N ALA A 310 -8.42 -3.14 17.07
CA ALA A 310 -9.76 -3.24 17.63
C ALA A 310 -10.22 -1.87 18.10
N SER A 311 -11.53 -1.68 18.13
CA SER A 311 -12.22 -0.58 18.76
C SER A 311 -13.23 -1.11 19.78
N TYR A 312 -13.63 -0.29 20.75
CA TYR A 312 -14.73 -0.67 21.62
C TYR A 312 -16.01 -0.85 20.79
N ALA A 313 -16.92 -1.72 21.23
CA ALA A 313 -18.24 -1.83 20.61
C ALA A 313 -18.92 -0.45 20.54
N ASN A 314 -19.74 -0.23 19.51
CA ASN A 314 -20.47 1.03 19.25
C ASN A 314 -21.59 1.30 20.28
N VAL A 315 -21.24 1.37 21.56
CA VAL A 315 -22.07 1.89 22.64
C VAL A 315 -21.58 3.30 22.98
N PRO A 316 -22.45 4.31 23.06
CA PRO A 316 -22.02 5.72 23.06
C PRO A 316 -21.07 6.11 24.20
N PHE A 317 -21.17 5.45 25.37
CA PHE A 317 -20.30 5.71 26.52
C PHE A 317 -20.06 4.43 27.34
N TYR A 318 -18.84 4.26 27.83
CA TYR A 318 -18.46 3.24 28.81
C TYR A 318 -17.60 3.86 29.91
N PHE A 319 -17.54 3.20 31.07
CA PHE A 319 -16.57 3.54 32.10
C PHE A 319 -15.26 2.79 31.86
N THR A 320 -14.15 3.51 31.80
CA THR A 320 -12.80 2.94 31.67
C THR A 320 -11.99 3.20 32.93
N THR A 321 -11.01 2.33 33.19
CA THR A 321 -10.02 2.50 34.26
C THR A 321 -8.72 3.16 33.78
N ARG A 322 -8.62 3.45 32.46
CA ARG A 322 -7.45 4.15 31.89
C ARG A 322 -7.33 5.55 32.49
N ARG A 323 -6.11 5.91 32.93
CA ARG A 323 -5.78 7.17 33.62
C ARG A 323 -6.32 8.39 32.88
N CYS A 324 -7.29 9.07 33.47
CA CYS A 324 -7.72 10.39 33.03
C CYS A 324 -6.83 11.45 33.67
N GLY A 325 -5.95 12.05 32.85
CA GLY A 325 -5.15 13.19 33.28
C GLY A 325 -4.05 12.86 34.29
N GLY A 326 -2.95 12.26 33.81
CA GLY A 326 -1.60 12.43 34.38
C GLY A 326 -1.34 12.09 35.86
N GLY A 327 -2.31 11.57 36.62
CA GLY A 327 -2.20 11.29 38.06
C GLY A 327 -2.20 9.81 38.42
N GLU A 328 -1.76 9.50 39.64
CA GLU A 328 -1.56 8.14 40.18
C GLU A 328 -2.82 7.45 40.73
N ILE A 329 -4.00 8.09 40.67
CA ILE A 329 -5.24 7.51 41.21
C ILE A 329 -6.08 6.90 40.07
N PRO A 330 -6.48 5.61 40.14
CA PRO A 330 -7.40 5.02 39.18
C PRO A 330 -8.82 5.57 39.40
N SER A 331 -9.15 6.67 38.73
CA SER A 331 -10.52 7.19 38.67
C SER A 331 -11.30 6.48 37.57
N LEU A 332 -12.48 5.91 37.87
CA LEU A 332 -13.44 5.48 36.85
C LEU A 332 -13.81 6.68 35.98
N CYS A 333 -13.58 6.58 34.67
CA CYS A 333 -13.90 7.67 33.75
C CYS A 333 -14.95 7.26 32.74
N LEU A 334 -15.95 8.11 32.54
CA LEU A 334 -16.85 8.00 31.41
C LEU A 334 -16.09 8.42 30.15
N THR A 335 -15.90 7.50 29.22
CA THR A 335 -15.29 7.78 27.92
C THR A 335 -16.25 7.43 26.79
N ALA A 336 -16.11 8.13 25.67
CA ALA A 336 -16.90 7.88 24.47
C ALA A 336 -16.25 6.76 23.64
N ALA A 337 -17.05 5.99 22.90
CA ALA A 337 -16.56 4.92 22.02
C ALA A 337 -15.69 5.34 20.83
N THR A 338 -15.25 6.59 20.81
CA THR A 338 -14.25 7.11 19.87
C THR A 338 -12.82 6.93 20.34
N GLU A 339 -12.56 6.52 21.58
CA GLU A 339 -11.18 6.24 22.03
C GLU A 339 -10.68 4.89 21.49
N PRO A 340 -9.45 4.85 20.91
CA PRO A 340 -8.90 3.63 20.36
C PRO A 340 -8.63 2.61 21.48
N PHE A 341 -9.16 1.40 21.29
CA PHE A 341 -8.80 0.22 22.09
C PHE A 341 -7.30 -0.09 21.88
N ALA A 342 -6.73 -1.02 22.64
CA ALA A 342 -5.30 -1.34 22.55
C ALA A 342 -4.85 -1.54 21.09
N ASN A 343 -4.04 -0.61 20.59
CA ASN A 343 -3.45 -0.68 19.25
C ASN A 343 -2.05 -1.29 19.43
N ASN A 344 -1.93 -2.60 19.24
CA ASN A 344 -0.62 -3.25 19.22
C ASN A 344 -0.18 -3.37 17.77
N SER A 345 0.95 -2.76 17.43
CA SER A 345 1.55 -2.87 16.10
C SER A 345 2.62 -3.98 16.12
N ALA A 346 2.43 -4.99 15.26
CA ALA A 346 3.50 -5.90 14.90
C ALA A 346 4.00 -5.50 13.51
N ASP A 347 5.18 -4.91 13.45
CA ASP A 347 5.83 -4.50 12.20
C ASP A 347 7.20 -5.18 12.08
N PRO A 348 7.41 -6.10 11.12
CA PRO A 348 8.70 -6.72 10.84
C PRO A 348 9.85 -5.72 10.67
N PHE A 349 9.64 -4.54 10.07
CA PHE A 349 10.72 -3.56 9.96
C PHE A 349 11.16 -3.08 11.35
N GLU A 350 10.20 -2.69 12.19
CA GLU A 350 10.46 -2.24 13.57
C GLU A 350 11.07 -3.38 14.40
N MET A 351 10.51 -4.59 14.30
CA MET A 351 10.96 -5.76 15.04
C MET A 351 12.39 -6.15 14.66
N ILE A 352 12.71 -6.22 13.36
CA ILE A 352 14.05 -6.52 12.86
C ILE A 352 15.04 -5.41 13.24
N ASN A 353 14.68 -4.14 13.04
CA ASN A 353 15.55 -3.01 13.39
C ASN A 353 15.84 -2.98 14.90
N ARG A 354 14.81 -3.11 15.75
CA ARG A 354 15.00 -3.14 17.20
C ARG A 354 15.84 -4.35 17.64
N ARG A 355 15.60 -5.52 17.04
CA ARG A 355 16.26 -6.76 17.45
C ARG A 355 17.72 -6.83 17.00
N TYR A 356 18.00 -6.46 15.76
CA TYR A 356 19.32 -6.66 15.15
C TYR A 356 20.08 -5.35 14.88
N GLY A 357 19.48 -4.19 15.17
CA GLY A 357 20.06 -2.87 14.88
C GLY A 357 20.18 -2.56 13.39
N LEU A 358 19.45 -3.29 12.54
CA LEU A 358 19.51 -3.12 11.09
C LEU A 358 18.74 -1.86 10.68
N PRO A 359 19.31 -0.96 9.85
CA PRO A 359 18.69 0.29 9.43
C PRO A 359 17.62 0.06 8.34
N VAL A 360 16.64 -0.79 8.67
CA VAL A 360 15.47 -1.06 7.84
C VAL A 360 14.30 -0.23 8.36
N ALA A 361 13.59 0.41 7.44
CA ALA A 361 12.45 1.25 7.74
C ALA A 361 11.38 1.04 6.68
N PRO A 362 10.09 1.07 7.02
CA PRO A 362 9.06 0.95 6.01
C PRO A 362 9.22 2.01 4.92
N GLY A 363 9.35 1.59 3.66
CA GLY A 363 9.25 2.51 2.54
C GLY A 363 7.87 3.17 2.57
N SER A 364 7.82 4.49 2.40
CA SER A 364 6.55 5.24 2.39
C SER A 364 5.58 4.77 1.30
N LYS A 365 6.09 4.06 0.29
CA LYS A 365 5.35 3.31 -0.74
C LYS A 365 6.19 2.08 -1.13
N PRO A 366 5.59 0.92 -1.44
CA PRO A 366 6.34 -0.20 -2.02
C PRO A 366 7.10 0.24 -3.27
N ALA A 367 8.12 -0.53 -3.69
CA ALA A 367 9.01 -0.30 -4.84
C ALA A 367 8.30 -0.25 -6.24
N ARG A 368 7.11 0.34 -6.32
CA ARG A 368 6.67 1.09 -7.49
C ARG A 368 7.40 2.42 -7.44
N LEU A 369 8.05 2.84 -8.52
CA LEU A 369 8.67 4.17 -8.74
C LEU A 369 7.67 5.33 -8.50
N SER A 370 7.23 5.51 -7.26
CA SER A 370 6.08 6.35 -6.88
C SER A 370 6.52 7.65 -6.21
N ALA A 371 7.78 7.73 -5.80
CA ALA A 371 8.47 8.99 -5.59
C ALA A 371 9.18 9.30 -6.91
N ALA A 372 8.74 10.37 -7.57
CA ALA A 372 9.34 10.92 -8.77
C ALA A 372 10.85 11.15 -8.55
N PRO A 373 11.76 10.45 -9.26
CA PRO A 373 13.19 10.70 -9.13
C PRO A 373 13.46 12.10 -9.66
N THR A 374 13.83 12.99 -8.76
CA THR A 374 13.95 14.44 -9.02
C THR A 374 15.17 15.06 -8.36
N SER A 375 15.97 14.27 -7.64
CA SER A 375 17.19 14.76 -6.99
C SER A 375 18.31 15.02 -8.00
N GLU A 376 19.34 15.75 -7.59
CA GLU A 376 20.55 15.94 -8.41
C GLU A 376 21.40 14.67 -8.49
N ASP A 377 21.34 13.81 -7.47
CA ASP A 377 22.00 12.49 -7.48
C ASP A 377 21.34 11.55 -8.50
N ASP A 378 20.00 11.59 -8.59
CA ASP A 378 19.26 10.89 -9.65
C ASP A 378 19.69 11.40 -11.03
N ARG A 379 19.88 12.72 -11.19
CA ARG A 379 20.35 13.32 -12.45
C ARG A 379 21.74 12.80 -12.83
N ALA A 380 22.68 12.77 -11.89
CA ALA A 380 24.02 12.26 -12.14
C ALA A 380 23.97 10.78 -12.57
N THR A 381 23.13 9.99 -11.93
CA THR A 381 22.91 8.57 -12.24
C THR A 381 22.29 8.38 -13.63
N VAL A 382 21.23 9.12 -13.96
CA VAL A 382 20.59 9.09 -15.29
C VAL A 382 21.58 9.51 -16.38
N ASN A 383 22.39 10.54 -16.13
CA ASN A 383 23.46 10.94 -17.05
C ASN A 383 24.50 9.85 -17.26
N ALA A 384 24.89 9.12 -16.20
CA ALA A 384 25.83 8.02 -16.32
C ALA A 384 25.26 6.87 -17.14
N ILE A 385 24.00 6.48 -16.88
CA ILE A 385 23.26 5.47 -17.66
C ILE A 385 23.22 5.87 -19.13
N LEU A 386 22.79 7.10 -19.44
CA LEU A 386 22.65 7.56 -20.83
C LEU A 386 23.98 7.68 -21.60
N LYS A 387 25.11 7.87 -20.90
CA LYS A 387 26.45 7.96 -21.50
C LYS A 387 27.14 6.61 -21.66
N GLN A 388 26.62 5.54 -21.08
CA GLN A 388 27.20 4.22 -21.20
C GLN A 388 27.14 3.73 -22.65
N ASP A 389 28.22 3.07 -23.09
CA ASP A 389 28.25 2.41 -24.40
C ASP A 389 27.59 1.03 -24.26
N TYR A 390 26.40 0.89 -24.84
CA TYR A 390 25.66 -0.37 -24.87
C TYR A 390 26.00 -1.22 -26.10
N GLY A 391 26.91 -0.77 -26.97
CA GLY A 391 27.25 -1.44 -28.21
C GLY A 391 26.13 -1.39 -29.26
N VAL A 392 26.43 -1.94 -30.43
CA VAL A 392 25.50 -1.97 -31.57
C VAL A 392 24.37 -2.97 -31.28
N GLY A 393 23.16 -2.46 -31.12
CA GLY A 393 21.97 -3.27 -30.83
C GLY A 393 21.76 -3.63 -29.36
N GLY A 394 22.61 -3.15 -28.45
CA GLY A 394 22.37 -3.28 -27.02
C GLY A 394 21.20 -2.41 -26.56
N LEU A 395 20.54 -2.85 -25.49
CA LEU A 395 19.43 -2.16 -24.85
C LEU A 395 19.82 -1.75 -23.43
N ILE A 396 19.31 -0.61 -22.98
CA ILE A 396 19.40 -0.24 -21.57
C ILE A 396 18.57 -1.25 -20.76
N PRO A 397 19.13 -1.89 -19.72
CA PRO A 397 18.40 -2.78 -18.82
C PRO A 397 17.09 -2.17 -18.36
N THR A 398 16.05 -3.00 -18.22
CA THR A 398 14.67 -2.52 -18.04
C THR A 398 14.53 -1.58 -16.84
N THR A 399 15.23 -1.88 -15.74
CA THR A 399 15.23 -1.07 -14.52
C THR A 399 15.87 0.30 -14.73
N GLN A 400 17.04 0.36 -15.37
CA GLN A 400 17.73 1.60 -15.71
C GLN A 400 16.90 2.43 -16.68
N SER A 401 16.31 1.78 -17.69
CA SER A 401 15.44 2.40 -18.67
C SER A 401 14.19 3.00 -18.01
N LYS A 402 13.57 2.30 -17.06
CA LYS A 402 12.45 2.83 -16.26
C LYS A 402 12.86 4.01 -15.38
N LEU A 403 14.04 4.00 -14.77
CA LEU A 403 14.54 5.15 -14.01
C LEU A 403 14.69 6.37 -14.92
N VAL A 404 15.37 6.22 -16.06
CA VAL A 404 15.58 7.29 -17.05
C VAL A 404 14.22 7.85 -17.51
N ALA A 405 13.29 6.98 -17.90
CA ALA A 405 11.95 7.38 -18.33
C ALA A 405 11.20 8.10 -17.21
N SER A 406 11.21 7.58 -15.98
CA SER A 406 10.55 8.20 -14.83
C SER A 406 11.12 9.58 -14.52
N PHE A 407 12.45 9.73 -14.52
CA PHE A 407 13.11 11.02 -14.29
C PHE A 407 12.74 12.03 -15.38
N VAL A 408 12.82 11.63 -16.65
CA VAL A 408 12.45 12.48 -17.79
C VAL A 408 10.99 12.90 -17.70
N ASN A 409 10.07 11.95 -17.46
CA ASN A 409 8.64 12.22 -17.37
C ASN A 409 8.29 13.22 -16.26
N GLU A 410 8.95 13.11 -15.11
CA GLU A 410 8.71 14.01 -13.99
C GLU A 410 9.23 15.42 -14.29
N ARG A 411 10.39 15.55 -14.96
CA ARG A 411 10.84 16.85 -15.47
C ARG A 411 9.84 17.45 -16.47
N LEU A 412 9.37 16.65 -17.42
CA LEU A 412 8.38 17.10 -18.41
C LEU A 412 7.07 17.58 -17.79
N LYS A 413 6.59 16.92 -16.73
CA LYS A 413 5.36 17.31 -16.01
C LYS A 413 5.48 18.64 -15.28
N THR A 414 6.69 19.07 -14.90
CA THR A 414 6.87 20.32 -14.13
C THR A 414 6.58 21.58 -14.93
N GLY A 415 6.62 21.54 -16.27
CA GLY A 415 6.45 22.73 -17.13
C GLY A 415 7.66 23.67 -17.17
N GLN A 416 8.64 23.53 -16.28
CA GLN A 416 9.77 24.44 -16.12
C GLN A 416 11.10 23.72 -16.41
N LEU A 417 11.31 23.34 -17.67
CA LEU A 417 12.55 22.69 -18.09
C LEU A 417 13.71 23.69 -18.11
N LYS A 418 14.78 23.39 -17.36
CA LYS A 418 16.05 24.11 -17.44
C LYS A 418 16.85 23.64 -18.66
N GLN A 419 17.89 24.39 -19.04
CA GLN A 419 18.79 23.98 -20.13
C GLN A 419 19.37 22.57 -19.89
N ASP A 420 19.75 22.26 -18.65
CA ASP A 420 20.28 20.94 -18.29
C ASP A 420 19.24 19.81 -18.48
N ASP A 421 17.95 20.11 -18.30
CA ASP A 421 16.87 19.16 -18.57
C ASP A 421 16.71 18.94 -20.08
N ILE A 422 16.83 20.00 -20.88
CA ILE A 422 16.80 19.92 -22.35
C ILE A 422 17.98 19.08 -22.88
N GLU A 423 19.19 19.28 -22.35
CA GLU A 423 20.36 18.48 -22.73
C GLU A 423 20.21 17.01 -22.30
N LEU A 424 19.64 16.75 -21.14
CA LEU A 424 19.35 15.39 -20.68
C LEU A 424 18.35 14.69 -21.61
N ILE A 425 17.25 15.38 -21.96
CA ILE A 425 16.24 14.83 -22.89
C ILE A 425 16.86 14.61 -24.27
N ARG A 426 17.71 15.53 -24.74
CA ARG A 426 18.47 15.34 -25.98
C ARG A 426 19.34 14.08 -25.91
N MET A 427 20.03 13.86 -24.80
CA MET A 427 20.85 12.67 -24.59
C MET A 427 20.01 11.39 -24.61
N ALA A 428 18.83 11.40 -23.98
CA ALA A 428 17.90 10.28 -24.01
C ALA A 428 17.35 10.01 -25.43
N LEU A 429 17.09 11.06 -26.22
CA LEU A 429 16.66 10.94 -27.61
C LEU A 429 17.77 10.33 -28.49
N LYS A 430 19.03 10.70 -28.26
CA LYS A 430 20.18 10.20 -29.04
C LYS A 430 20.67 8.82 -28.65
N GLN A 431 20.39 8.37 -27.43
CA GLN A 431 20.82 7.07 -26.94
C GLN A 431 19.96 5.96 -27.57
N HIS A 432 20.52 5.23 -28.54
CA HIS A 432 19.77 4.21 -29.30
C HIS A 432 19.24 3.08 -28.41
N ALA A 433 19.98 2.75 -27.35
CA ALA A 433 19.64 1.71 -26.39
C ALA A 433 18.43 2.07 -25.50
N PHE A 434 18.04 3.34 -25.43
CA PHE A 434 16.93 3.81 -24.59
C PHE A 434 15.58 3.65 -25.31
N VAL A 435 14.79 2.66 -24.92
CA VAL A 435 13.55 2.28 -25.63
C VAL A 435 12.25 2.52 -24.84
N ALA A 436 12.35 2.91 -23.56
CA ALA A 436 11.18 3.12 -22.72
C ALA A 436 10.34 4.32 -23.22
N PRO A 437 9.00 4.25 -23.09
CA PRO A 437 8.13 5.35 -23.46
C PRO A 437 8.31 6.56 -22.54
N ILE A 438 8.21 7.74 -23.14
CA ILE A 438 8.08 9.00 -22.45
C ILE A 438 6.59 9.29 -22.31
N GLU A 439 6.11 9.61 -21.10
CA GLU A 439 4.71 9.93 -20.86
C GLU A 439 4.34 11.25 -21.55
N THR A 440 3.37 11.17 -22.46
CA THR A 440 2.96 12.30 -23.32
C THR A 440 1.57 12.83 -22.98
N ASN A 441 0.84 12.13 -22.11
CA ASN A 441 -0.49 12.51 -21.71
C ASN A 441 -0.42 13.68 -20.72
N ARG A 442 -1.07 14.80 -21.06
CA ARG A 442 -1.28 15.97 -20.17
C ARG A 442 -0.01 16.74 -19.79
N LEU A 443 0.96 16.88 -20.70
CA LEU A 443 2.07 17.80 -20.47
C LEU A 443 1.57 19.27 -20.48
N PRO A 444 2.10 20.14 -19.60
CA PRO A 444 1.83 21.58 -19.64
C PRO A 444 2.18 22.21 -21.00
N SER A 445 1.51 23.30 -21.35
CA SER A 445 1.77 24.01 -22.62
C SER A 445 3.19 24.56 -22.70
N GLU A 446 3.72 24.97 -21.55
CA GLU A 446 5.07 25.46 -21.36
C GLU A 446 6.13 24.38 -21.69
N THR A 447 5.85 23.12 -21.37
CA THR A 447 6.73 21.98 -21.70
C THR A 447 6.91 21.84 -23.21
N TYR A 448 5.83 21.95 -23.99
CA TYR A 448 5.92 21.87 -25.45
C TYR A 448 6.74 23.03 -26.04
N GLN A 449 6.62 24.24 -25.49
CA GLN A 449 7.46 25.36 -25.94
C GLN A 449 8.93 25.13 -25.63
N ALA A 450 9.24 24.61 -24.43
CA ALA A 450 10.60 24.31 -24.02
C ALA A 450 11.23 23.15 -24.82
N LEU A 451 10.42 22.18 -25.29
CA LEU A 451 10.87 21.06 -26.10
C LEU A 451 11.06 21.39 -27.59
N LYS A 452 10.58 22.54 -28.08
CA LYS A 452 10.69 22.96 -29.48
C LYS A 452 12.12 22.86 -30.07
N PRO A 453 13.21 23.21 -29.34
CA PRO A 453 14.57 23.06 -29.84
C PRO A 453 15.00 21.61 -30.08
N LEU A 454 14.28 20.61 -29.54
CA LEU A 454 14.58 19.18 -29.69
C LEU A 454 13.82 18.53 -30.84
N LEU A 455 13.02 19.29 -31.61
CA LEU A 455 12.33 18.75 -32.78
C LEU A 455 13.27 17.99 -33.74
N PRO A 456 14.46 18.49 -34.12
CA PRO A 456 15.38 17.74 -34.98
C PRO A 456 15.73 16.37 -34.38
N ASP A 457 16.10 16.32 -33.10
CA ASP A 457 16.48 15.10 -32.39
C ASP A 457 15.31 14.10 -32.30
N MET A 458 14.07 14.59 -32.14
CA MET A 458 12.86 13.73 -32.14
C MET A 458 12.60 13.12 -33.53
N PHE A 459 12.76 13.91 -34.59
CA PHE A 459 12.59 13.43 -35.96
C PHE A 459 13.67 12.42 -36.36
N GLU A 460 14.92 12.66 -35.97
CA GLU A 460 16.05 11.74 -36.16
C GLU A 460 15.78 10.42 -35.42
N ARG A 461 15.34 10.47 -34.15
CA ARG A 461 14.98 9.29 -33.36
C ARG A 461 13.85 8.46 -33.99
N ILE A 462 12.87 9.10 -34.63
CA ILE A 462 11.79 8.41 -35.35
C ILE A 462 12.31 7.76 -36.66
N ALA A 463 13.26 8.40 -37.33
CA ALA A 463 13.87 7.90 -38.57
C ALA A 463 14.66 6.61 -38.32
N ASP A 464 15.40 6.57 -37.23
CA ASP A 464 16.35 5.49 -36.88
C ASP A 464 15.69 4.36 -36.07
N ARG A 465 14.39 4.11 -36.29
CA ARG A 465 13.64 3.08 -35.58
C ARG A 465 14.32 1.70 -35.73
N ALA A 466 14.76 1.14 -34.61
CA ALA A 466 15.17 -0.26 -34.50
C ALA A 466 14.03 -1.12 -33.93
N ASP A 467 14.14 -2.44 -34.09
CA ASP A 467 13.22 -3.38 -33.45
C ASP A 467 13.23 -3.17 -31.92
N GLY A 468 12.05 -3.06 -31.30
CA GLY A 468 11.89 -2.78 -29.87
C GLY A 468 11.70 -1.31 -29.47
N GLN A 469 11.82 -0.34 -30.39
CA GLN A 469 11.64 1.10 -30.11
C GLN A 469 10.20 1.63 -30.34
N GLN A 470 9.23 0.75 -30.55
CA GLN A 470 7.86 1.13 -30.96
C GLN A 470 7.18 2.07 -29.95
N ASP A 471 7.33 1.80 -28.65
CA ASP A 471 6.69 2.58 -27.58
C ASP A 471 7.26 4.00 -27.49
N MET A 472 8.59 4.13 -27.61
CA MET A 472 9.27 5.42 -27.66
C MET A 472 8.87 6.22 -28.91
N VAL A 473 8.89 5.59 -30.10
CA VAL A 473 8.47 6.23 -31.35
C VAL A 473 7.00 6.68 -31.30
N GLN A 474 6.12 5.85 -30.73
CA GLN A 474 4.71 6.21 -30.55
C GLN A 474 4.56 7.41 -29.61
N SER A 475 5.33 7.45 -28.53
CA SER A 475 5.37 8.59 -27.61
C SER A 475 5.78 9.87 -28.36
N LEU A 476 6.88 9.84 -29.10
CA LEU A 476 7.34 11.01 -29.87
C LEU A 476 6.30 11.48 -30.90
N ASN A 477 5.60 10.55 -31.57
CA ASN A 477 4.51 10.92 -32.48
C ASN A 477 3.39 11.71 -31.77
N VAL A 478 3.02 11.32 -30.54
CA VAL A 478 2.01 12.05 -29.75
C VAL A 478 2.51 13.44 -29.35
N ILE A 479 3.79 13.58 -29.00
CA ILE A 479 4.39 14.89 -28.71
C ILE A 479 4.33 15.79 -29.96
N LEU A 480 4.71 15.27 -31.13
CA LEU A 480 4.73 16.02 -32.39
C LEU A 480 3.35 16.51 -32.83
N GLU A 481 2.26 15.85 -32.40
CA GLU A 481 0.89 16.29 -32.70
C GLU A 481 0.52 17.64 -32.07
N HIS A 482 1.21 18.04 -31.01
CA HIS A 482 0.97 19.29 -30.30
C HIS A 482 1.66 20.50 -30.94
N TYR A 483 2.55 20.27 -31.92
CA TYR A 483 3.22 21.36 -32.62
C TYR A 483 2.49 21.77 -33.89
N PRO A 484 2.48 23.07 -34.21
CA PRO A 484 1.88 23.55 -35.43
C PRO A 484 2.66 23.04 -36.66
N PRO A 485 2.02 22.87 -37.82
CA PRO A 485 2.67 22.39 -39.03
C PRO A 485 3.89 23.22 -39.44
N GLU A 486 3.88 24.53 -39.18
CA GLU A 486 4.98 25.43 -39.51
C GLU A 486 6.29 25.02 -38.83
N ASP A 487 6.21 24.48 -37.60
CA ASP A 487 7.37 24.03 -36.83
C ASP A 487 7.84 22.62 -37.24
N THR A 488 6.93 21.76 -37.69
CA THR A 488 7.21 20.34 -37.99
C THR A 488 7.44 20.03 -39.46
N ASN A 489 6.95 20.88 -40.37
CA ASN A 489 7.07 20.72 -41.82
C ASN A 489 8.52 20.69 -42.31
N PRO A 490 9.46 21.52 -41.82
CA PRO A 490 10.85 21.47 -42.29
C PRO A 490 11.45 20.08 -42.11
N TYR A 491 11.24 19.46 -40.95
CA TYR A 491 11.82 18.17 -40.59
C TYR A 491 11.06 16.99 -41.20
N SER A 492 9.72 17.00 -41.14
CA SER A 492 8.90 15.96 -41.77
C SER A 492 9.05 15.96 -43.29
N SER A 493 9.39 17.11 -43.90
CA SER A 493 9.61 17.17 -45.35
C SER A 493 10.79 16.34 -45.81
N THR A 494 11.91 16.46 -45.09
CA THR A 494 13.12 15.69 -45.30
C THR A 494 12.90 14.22 -44.95
N LEU A 495 12.29 13.94 -43.78
CA LEU A 495 12.08 12.57 -43.30
C LEU A 495 11.24 11.72 -44.28
N CYS A 496 10.16 12.30 -44.81
CA CYS A 496 9.19 11.59 -45.63
C CYS A 496 9.59 11.46 -47.10
N GLN A 497 10.71 12.04 -47.52
CA GLN A 497 11.26 11.80 -48.87
C GLN A 497 11.91 10.41 -48.98
N GLU A 498 12.34 9.82 -47.86
CA GLU A 498 12.95 8.50 -47.86
C GLU A 498 11.88 7.39 -47.95
N PRO A 499 11.96 6.47 -48.92
CA PRO A 499 10.95 5.41 -49.12
C PRO A 499 10.75 4.53 -47.88
N LYS A 500 11.81 4.27 -47.10
CA LYS A 500 11.74 3.47 -45.86
C LYS A 500 10.87 4.12 -44.76
N ASN A 501 10.62 5.43 -44.86
CA ASN A 501 9.92 6.24 -43.87
C ASN A 501 8.45 6.51 -44.27
N ALA A 502 8.03 6.13 -45.47
CA ALA A 502 6.68 6.38 -45.98
C ALA A 502 5.57 5.83 -45.05
N GLY A 503 5.85 4.73 -44.35
CA GLY A 503 4.93 4.12 -43.38
C GLY A 503 4.86 4.79 -42.00
N LEU A 504 5.60 5.88 -41.76
CA LEU A 504 5.59 6.57 -40.48
C LEU A 504 4.32 7.42 -40.31
N ARG A 505 3.76 7.44 -39.10
CA ARG A 505 2.56 8.23 -38.77
C ARG A 505 2.71 9.71 -39.13
N VAL A 506 3.88 10.30 -38.90
CA VAL A 506 4.17 11.70 -39.25
C VAL A 506 4.05 11.96 -40.75
N CYS A 507 4.42 11.00 -41.60
CA CYS A 507 4.32 11.12 -43.05
C CYS A 507 2.87 11.02 -43.53
N TYR A 508 2.08 10.10 -42.97
CA TYR A 508 0.63 10.04 -43.23
C TYR A 508 -0.09 11.33 -42.82
N GLN A 509 0.25 11.88 -41.65
CA GLN A 509 -0.36 13.12 -41.18
C GLN A 509 -0.02 14.31 -42.08
N ARG A 510 1.22 14.38 -42.59
CA ARG A 510 1.62 15.39 -43.56
C ARG A 510 0.79 15.29 -44.84
N GLU A 511 0.67 14.10 -45.44
CA GLU A 511 -0.15 13.91 -46.64
C GLU A 511 -1.62 14.30 -46.43
N PHE A 512 -2.18 13.93 -45.28
CA PHE A 512 -3.58 14.28 -44.99
C PHE A 512 -3.78 15.79 -44.81
N ARG A 513 -2.80 16.48 -44.22
CA ARG A 513 -2.82 17.95 -44.04
C ARG A 513 -2.62 18.69 -45.36
N THR A 514 -1.75 18.21 -46.24
CA THR A 514 -1.53 18.83 -47.56
C THR A 514 -2.71 18.65 -48.51
N ARG A 515 -3.48 17.56 -48.38
CA ARG A 515 -4.71 17.34 -49.16
C ARG A 515 -5.92 18.17 -48.72
N LYS A 516 -5.89 18.76 -47.51
CA LYS A 516 -6.97 19.59 -46.96
C LYS A 516 -6.81 21.09 -47.21
N LYS A 517 -5.64 21.52 -47.68
CA LYS A 517 -5.43 22.85 -48.25
C LYS A 517 -5.72 22.78 -49.75
#